data_AF-A0A928CDT7-F1
#
_entry.id   AF-A0A928CDT7-F1
#
_cell.length_a   1.000
_cell.length_b   1.000
_cell.length_c   1.000
_cell.angle_alpha   90.00
_cell.angle_beta   90.00
_cell.angle_gamma   90.00
#
_symmetry.space_group_name_H-M   'P 1'
#
loop_
_entity.id
_entity.type
_entity.pdbx_description
1 polymer ?
#
loop_
_entity_poly.entity_id
_entity_poly.type
_entity_poly.pdbx_seq_one_letter_code
_entity_poly.pdbx_strand_id
1 'polypeptide(L)'
;MKLKIIPTGNSKEDIKTRERIISDFYYEWKRSNPTQRLFNIDLKDYINIRHISIIETVEHAARTYLSTLAVLQLDSILTFAKKVRIVNVKPKDKNQNLFEKMIKMEYELVGIGKVSLVVGVKRSNKEKIQYCITAIKT
;
A
#
# COMPACT_ATOMS: atom_id res chain seq x y z
N MET A 1 -15.40 0.75 -16.59
CA MET A 1 -15.09 1.42 -15.31
C MET A 1 -15.18 2.93 -15.54
N LYS A 2 -16.12 3.65 -14.92
CA LYS A 2 -16.17 5.12 -15.05
C LYS A 2 -14.91 5.71 -14.40
N LEU A 3 -14.18 6.58 -15.11
CA LEU A 3 -13.08 7.37 -14.55
C LEU A 3 -13.65 8.24 -13.42
N LYS A 4 -13.43 7.84 -12.17
CA LYS A 4 -13.68 8.72 -11.02
C LYS A 4 -12.63 9.81 -11.07
N ILE A 5 -13.07 11.06 -11.18
CA ILE A 5 -12.18 12.22 -11.06
C ILE A 5 -11.54 12.16 -9.67
N ILE A 6 -10.22 12.06 -9.61
CA ILE A 6 -9.48 12.03 -8.35
C ILE A 6 -9.19 13.48 -7.98
N PRO A 7 -9.71 14.00 -6.85
CA PRO A 7 -9.51 15.39 -6.50
C PRO A 7 -8.04 15.67 -6.16
N THR A 8 -7.55 16.82 -6.59
CA THR A 8 -6.15 17.27 -6.38
C THR A 8 -5.97 18.13 -5.14
N GLY A 9 -7.06 18.72 -4.61
CA GLY A 9 -7.04 19.57 -3.42
C GLY A 9 -6.80 18.81 -2.12
N ASN A 10 -6.71 19.54 -1.01
CA ASN A 10 -6.46 18.97 0.34
C ASN A 10 -7.58 19.30 1.33
N SER A 11 -8.78 19.62 0.83
CA SER A 11 -9.94 19.78 1.69
C SER A 11 -10.31 18.44 2.36
N LYS A 12 -11.11 18.50 3.42
CA LYS A 12 -11.59 17.27 4.08
C LYS A 12 -12.43 16.43 3.12
N GLU A 13 -13.20 17.09 2.26
CA GLU A 13 -14.03 16.50 1.21
C GLU A 13 -13.18 15.79 0.16
N ASP A 14 -12.06 16.39 -0.25
CA ASP A 14 -11.12 15.78 -1.20
C ASP A 14 -10.51 14.52 -0.61
N ILE A 15 -10.05 14.59 0.65
CA ILE A 15 -9.45 13.45 1.35
C ILE A 15 -10.47 12.32 1.46
N LYS A 16 -11.69 12.61 1.93
CA LYS A 16 -12.78 11.61 2.06
C LYS A 16 -13.14 10.97 0.72
N THR A 17 -13.10 11.75 -0.36
CA THR A 17 -13.33 11.22 -1.71
C THR A 17 -12.22 10.27 -2.12
N ARG A 18 -10.95 10.59 -1.84
CA ARG A 18 -9.82 9.71 -2.11
C ARG A 18 -9.82 8.45 -1.24
N GLU A 19 -10.21 8.55 0.03
CA GLU A 19 -10.41 7.38 0.90
C GLU A 19 -11.39 6.37 0.28
N ARG A 20 -12.52 6.89 -0.26
CA ARG A 20 -13.52 6.08 -0.96
C ARG A 20 -12.95 5.46 -2.23
N ILE A 21 -12.24 6.24 -3.04
CA ILE A 21 -11.60 5.75 -4.28
C ILE A 21 -10.64 4.60 -3.98
N ILE A 22 -9.78 4.75 -2.97
CA ILE A 22 -8.82 3.72 -2.57
C ILE A 22 -9.55 2.47 -2.06
N SER A 23 -10.57 2.65 -1.20
CA SER A 23 -11.35 1.54 -0.66
C SER A 23 -12.06 0.74 -1.76
N ASP A 24 -12.73 1.43 -2.67
CA ASP A 24 -13.41 0.82 -3.82
C ASP A 24 -12.42 0.10 -4.74
N PHE A 25 -11.24 0.69 -4.95
CA PHE A 25 -10.18 0.07 -5.75
C PHE A 25 -9.71 -1.25 -5.12
N TYR A 26 -9.40 -1.28 -3.83
CA TYR A 26 -9.00 -2.53 -3.15
C TYR A 26 -10.11 -3.58 -3.18
N TYR A 27 -11.38 -3.18 -3.07
CA TYR A 27 -12.52 -4.08 -3.16
C TYR A 27 -12.58 -4.78 -4.52
N GLU A 28 -12.55 -4.00 -5.62
CA GLU A 28 -12.56 -4.55 -6.98
C GLU A 28 -11.29 -5.36 -7.28
N TRP A 29 -10.14 -4.92 -6.76
CA TRP A 29 -8.89 -5.64 -6.90
C TRP A 29 -8.97 -7.03 -6.26
N LYS A 30 -9.49 -7.14 -5.03
CA LYS A 30 -9.65 -8.44 -4.34
C LYS A 30 -10.65 -9.34 -5.03
N ARG A 31 -11.71 -8.78 -5.61
CA ARG A 31 -12.67 -9.52 -6.42
C ARG A 31 -12.02 -10.13 -7.66
N SER A 32 -11.10 -9.39 -8.27
CA SER A 32 -10.34 -9.83 -9.45
C SER A 32 -9.16 -10.74 -9.11
N ASN A 33 -8.71 -10.74 -7.85
CA ASN A 33 -7.57 -11.52 -7.35
C ASN A 33 -7.96 -12.35 -6.12
N PRO A 34 -8.64 -13.51 -6.29
CA PRO A 34 -9.19 -14.29 -5.18
C PRO A 34 -8.17 -14.77 -4.14
N THR A 35 -6.92 -15.00 -4.56
CA THR A 35 -5.82 -15.39 -3.66
C THR A 35 -5.30 -14.24 -2.81
N GLN A 36 -5.65 -12.99 -3.17
CA GLN A 36 -5.28 -11.75 -2.51
C GLN A 36 -3.77 -11.62 -2.25
N ARG A 37 -2.96 -12.03 -3.23
CA ARG A 37 -1.50 -11.96 -3.15
C ARG A 37 -0.88 -11.77 -4.53
N LEU A 38 0.27 -11.10 -4.57
CA LEU A 38 1.12 -11.01 -5.75
C LEU A 38 2.55 -11.38 -5.42
N PHE A 39 3.23 -12.02 -6.37
CA PHE A 39 4.63 -12.39 -6.21
C PHE A 39 5.52 -11.15 -6.41
N ASN A 40 6.37 -10.85 -5.43
CA ASN A 40 7.36 -9.79 -5.55
C ASN A 40 8.70 -10.40 -5.98
N ILE A 41 9.29 -9.85 -7.04
CA ILE A 41 10.49 -10.40 -7.69
C ILE A 41 11.71 -10.27 -6.77
N ASP A 42 11.85 -9.14 -6.07
CA ASP A 42 13.01 -8.85 -5.23
C ASP A 42 13.01 -9.68 -3.93
N LEU A 43 11.85 -9.82 -3.29
CA LEU A 43 11.68 -10.65 -2.10
C LEU A 43 11.65 -12.15 -2.40
N LYS A 44 11.45 -12.54 -3.67
CA LYS A 44 11.21 -13.92 -4.12
C LYS A 44 10.09 -14.60 -3.33
N ASP A 45 9.04 -13.86 -3.01
CA ASP A 45 7.92 -14.34 -2.20
C ASP A 45 6.64 -13.52 -2.47
N TYR A 46 5.50 -14.05 -2.06
CA TYR A 46 4.21 -13.40 -2.17
C TYR A 46 4.03 -12.32 -1.11
N ILE A 47 3.56 -11.14 -1.54
CA ILE A 47 3.02 -10.09 -0.67
C ILE A 47 1.50 -10.23 -0.69
N ASN A 48 0.94 -10.39 0.51
CA ASN A 48 -0.48 -10.62 0.73
C ASN A 48 -1.20 -9.30 1.03
N ILE A 49 -2.39 -9.14 0.48
CA ILE A 49 -3.30 -8.04 0.82
C ILE A 49 -4.31 -8.58 1.83
N ARG A 50 -4.43 -7.90 2.97
CA ARG A 50 -5.35 -8.25 4.07
C ARG A 50 -6.18 -7.02 4.44
N HIS A 51 -7.00 -7.12 5.49
CA HIS A 51 -7.83 -6.00 5.91
C HIS A 51 -6.99 -4.80 6.39
N ILE A 52 -5.93 -5.08 7.17
CA ILE A 52 -4.99 -4.06 7.67
C ILE A 52 -4.34 -3.25 6.55
N SER A 53 -4.05 -3.90 5.42
CA SER A 53 -3.50 -3.29 4.22
C SER A 53 -4.35 -2.13 3.72
N ILE A 54 -5.67 -2.29 3.76
CA ILE A 54 -6.63 -1.30 3.28
C ILE A 54 -6.71 -0.14 4.27
N ILE A 55 -6.89 -0.42 5.57
CA ILE A 55 -7.02 0.62 6.60
C ILE A 55 -5.83 1.58 6.57
N GLU A 56 -4.62 1.04 6.68
CA GLU A 56 -3.38 1.81 6.75
C GLU A 56 -3.12 2.58 5.45
N THR A 57 -3.40 1.97 4.30
CA THR A 57 -3.20 2.63 3.01
C THR A 57 -4.23 3.72 2.78
N VAL A 58 -5.49 3.51 3.13
CA VAL A 58 -6.55 4.54 3.03
C VAL A 58 -6.19 5.74 3.89
N GLU A 59 -5.84 5.53 5.17
CA GLU A 59 -5.53 6.61 6.11
C GLU A 59 -4.34 7.48 5.68
N HIS A 60 -3.32 6.85 5.07
CA HIS A 60 -2.09 7.54 4.68
C HIS A 60 -2.12 8.06 3.24
N ALA A 61 -2.54 7.24 2.27
CA ALA A 61 -2.45 7.59 0.86
C ALA A 61 -3.53 8.60 0.41
N ALA A 62 -4.67 8.66 1.07
CA ALA A 62 -5.71 9.63 0.74
C ALA A 62 -5.32 11.09 1.05
N ARG A 63 -4.26 11.29 1.85
CA ARG A 63 -3.78 12.64 2.24
C ARG A 63 -3.20 13.43 1.09
N THR A 64 -2.68 12.76 0.06
CA THR A 64 -2.12 13.43 -1.11
C THR A 64 -2.61 12.81 -2.39
N TYR A 65 -2.83 13.66 -3.40
CA TYR A 65 -3.20 13.23 -4.74
C TYR A 65 -2.24 12.18 -5.31
N LEU A 66 -0.92 12.43 -5.23
CA LEU A 66 0.10 11.51 -5.75
C LEU A 66 0.12 10.16 -5.04
N SER A 67 -0.08 10.12 -3.72
CA SER A 67 -0.16 8.82 -3.02
C SER A 67 -1.41 8.05 -3.42
N THR A 68 -2.53 8.74 -3.64
CA THR A 68 -3.75 8.12 -4.16
C THR A 68 -3.53 7.53 -5.55
N LEU A 69 -2.88 8.28 -6.46
CA LEU A 69 -2.50 7.76 -7.78
C LEU A 69 -1.56 6.55 -7.68
N ALA A 70 -0.59 6.58 -6.77
CA ALA A 70 0.33 5.47 -6.57
C ALA A 70 -0.41 4.19 -6.21
N VAL A 71 -1.39 4.26 -5.31
CA VAL A 71 -2.19 3.08 -4.92
C VAL A 71 -2.93 2.46 -6.10
N LEU A 72 -3.36 3.26 -7.08
CA LEU A 72 -4.03 2.73 -8.29
C LEU A 72 -3.07 1.96 -9.22
N GLN A 73 -1.77 1.99 -8.96
CA GLN A 73 -0.73 1.21 -9.64
C GLN A 73 -0.22 0.04 -8.77
N LEU A 74 -1.11 -0.51 -7.93
CA LEU A 74 -0.83 -1.53 -6.91
C LEU A 74 -0.04 -2.73 -7.44
N ASP A 75 -0.42 -3.30 -8.57
CA ASP A 75 0.21 -4.50 -9.13
C ASP A 75 1.68 -4.27 -9.45
N SER A 76 1.98 -3.14 -10.09
CA SER A 76 3.35 -2.76 -10.42
C SER A 76 4.17 -2.57 -9.15
N ILE A 77 3.62 -1.90 -8.14
CA ILE A 77 4.31 -1.69 -6.86
C ILE A 77 4.57 -3.03 -6.17
N LEU A 78 3.56 -3.90 -6.05
CA LEU A 78 3.70 -5.19 -5.38
C LEU A 78 4.68 -6.12 -6.10
N THR A 79 4.71 -6.08 -7.43
CA THR A 79 5.56 -6.96 -8.23
C THR A 79 7.01 -6.49 -8.25
N PHE A 80 7.23 -5.18 -8.40
CA PHE A 80 8.55 -4.62 -8.77
C PHE A 80 9.22 -3.76 -7.70
N ALA A 81 8.54 -3.43 -6.60
CA ALA A 81 9.21 -2.73 -5.51
C ALA A 81 10.41 -3.54 -5.01
N LYS A 82 11.52 -2.84 -4.74
CA LYS A 82 12.78 -3.40 -4.27
C LYS A 82 12.97 -3.12 -2.79
N LYS A 83 13.50 -4.09 -2.06
CA LYS A 83 13.83 -3.94 -0.65
C LYS A 83 14.93 -2.89 -0.48
N VAL A 84 14.64 -1.91 0.37
CA VAL A 84 15.60 -0.89 0.79
C VAL A 84 16.20 -1.26 2.13
N ARG A 85 15.35 -1.55 3.13
CA ARG A 85 15.80 -1.89 4.49
C ARG A 85 14.75 -2.64 5.29
N ILE A 86 15.20 -3.27 6.36
CA ILE A 86 14.32 -3.82 7.42
C ILE A 86 14.24 -2.77 8.53
N VAL A 87 13.06 -2.60 9.10
CA VAL A 87 12.84 -1.72 10.26
C VAL A 87 12.08 -2.46 11.35
N ASN A 88 12.35 -2.07 12.59
CA ASN A 88 11.63 -2.59 13.74
C ASN A 88 10.18 -2.11 13.72
N VAL A 89 9.28 -2.94 14.25
CA VAL A 89 7.91 -2.52 14.52
C VAL A 89 7.91 -1.39 15.54
N LYS A 90 6.99 -0.43 15.38
CA LYS A 90 6.84 0.66 16.33
C LYS A 90 6.31 0.12 17.66
N PRO A 91 6.94 0.43 18.80
CA PRO A 91 6.43 0.02 20.10
C PRO A 91 5.08 0.68 20.34
N LYS A 92 4.10 -0.10 20.83
CA LYS A 92 2.71 0.31 21.14
C LYS A 92 1.80 0.61 19.94
N ASP A 93 2.27 0.39 18.70
CA ASP A 93 1.42 0.49 17.52
C ASP A 93 0.55 -0.77 17.40
N LYS A 94 -0.76 -0.60 17.64
CA LYS A 94 -1.75 -1.70 17.62
C LYS A 94 -1.77 -2.45 16.29
N ASN A 95 -1.53 -1.75 15.18
CA ASN A 95 -1.57 -2.30 13.84
C ASN A 95 -0.27 -3.05 13.51
N GLN A 96 0.84 -2.75 14.19
CA GLN A 96 2.11 -3.44 13.97
C GLN A 96 2.37 -4.62 14.92
N ASN A 97 1.52 -4.81 15.93
CA ASN A 97 1.69 -5.86 16.94
C ASN A 97 1.71 -7.29 16.37
N LEU A 98 1.12 -7.55 15.20
CA LEU A 98 1.15 -8.87 14.58
C LEU A 98 2.45 -9.16 13.81
N PHE A 99 3.30 -8.15 13.60
CA PHE A 99 4.50 -8.26 12.79
C PHE A 99 5.75 -8.42 13.66
N GLU A 100 6.67 -9.26 13.20
CA GLU A 100 8.02 -9.39 13.76
C GLU A 100 8.86 -8.17 13.39
N LYS A 101 8.75 -7.76 12.12
CA LYS A 101 9.51 -6.68 11.50
C LYS A 101 8.76 -6.15 10.30
N MET A 102 9.14 -4.96 9.87
CA MET A 102 8.66 -4.36 8.63
C MET A 102 9.79 -4.28 7.62
N ILE A 103 9.45 -4.41 6.34
CA ILE A 103 10.35 -4.24 5.21
C ILE A 103 9.93 -2.97 4.50
N LYS A 104 10.85 -2.02 4.41
CA LYS A 104 10.69 -0.82 3.57
C LYS A 104 11.18 -1.16 2.18
N MET A 105 10.28 -0.98 1.22
CA MET A 105 10.52 -1.21 -0.19
C MET A 105 10.19 0.06 -0.97
N GLU A 106 10.82 0.22 -2.12
CA GLU A 106 10.62 1.39 -2.98
C GLU A 106 10.46 0.97 -4.44
N TYR A 107 9.63 1.73 -5.16
CA TYR A 107 9.44 1.61 -6.60
C TYR A 107 9.31 3.00 -7.21
N GLU A 108 9.77 3.17 -8.45
CA GLU A 108 9.65 4.44 -9.17
C GLU A 108 8.55 4.33 -10.23
N LEU A 109 7.54 5.19 -10.13
CA LEU A 109 6.43 5.25 -11.07
C LEU A 109 6.57 6.47 -11.98
N VAL A 110 6.46 6.24 -13.28
CA VAL A 110 6.43 7.31 -14.28
C VAL A 110 5.27 8.26 -13.98
N GLY A 111 5.55 9.57 -13.88
CA GLY A 111 4.55 10.61 -13.61
C GLY A 111 4.16 10.79 -12.13
N ILE A 112 4.66 9.95 -11.22
CA ILE A 112 4.41 10.07 -9.76
C ILE A 112 5.73 10.25 -9.00
N GLY A 113 6.80 9.59 -9.46
CA GLY A 113 8.09 9.55 -8.78
C GLY A 113 8.22 8.34 -7.85
N LYS A 114 9.03 8.50 -6.80
CA LYS A 114 9.34 7.41 -5.88
C LYS A 114 8.18 7.10 -4.94
N VAL A 115 7.86 5.82 -4.79
CA VAL A 115 6.78 5.31 -3.95
C VAL A 115 7.36 4.39 -2.89
N SER A 116 6.93 4.54 -1.64
CA SER A 116 7.26 3.62 -0.56
C SER A 116 6.16 2.56 -0.44
N LEU A 117 6.56 1.30 -0.45
CA LEU A 117 5.77 0.16 -0.02
C LEU A 117 6.32 -0.33 1.32
N VAL A 118 5.44 -0.49 2.31
CA VAL A 118 5.78 -1.11 3.59
C VAL A 118 5.16 -2.49 3.64
N VAL A 119 5.96 -3.50 3.99
CA VAL A 119 5.52 -4.89 4.10
C VAL A 119 5.78 -5.38 5.52
N GLY A 120 4.75 -5.82 6.23
CA GLY A 120 4.92 -6.47 7.53
C GLY A 120 5.18 -7.96 7.39
N VAL A 121 6.13 -8.51 8.14
CA VAL A 121 6.36 -9.95 8.24
C VAL A 121 5.66 -10.48 9.49
N LYS A 122 4.61 -11.29 9.31
CA LYS A 122 3.77 -11.78 10.41
C LYS A 122 4.56 -12.72 11.33
N ARG A 123 4.42 -12.57 12.65
CA ARG A 123 5.18 -13.38 13.63
C ARG A 123 4.89 -14.87 13.51
N SER A 124 3.61 -15.22 13.34
CA SER A 124 3.10 -16.59 13.45
C SER A 124 3.53 -17.52 12.31
N ASN A 125 3.53 -17.04 11.08
CA ASN A 125 3.73 -17.87 9.88
C ASN A 125 4.67 -17.22 8.84
N LYS A 126 5.28 -16.09 9.18
CA LYS A 126 6.19 -15.31 8.31
C LYS A 126 5.56 -14.81 7.01
N GLU A 127 4.23 -14.82 6.89
CA GLU A 127 3.53 -14.20 5.76
C GLU A 127 3.93 -12.72 5.64
N LYS A 128 4.24 -12.31 4.42
CA LYS A 128 4.48 -10.91 4.06
C LYS A 128 3.14 -10.27 3.73
N ILE A 129 2.78 -9.21 4.44
CA ILE A 129 1.51 -8.51 4.30
C ILE A 129 1.80 -7.07 3.89
N GLN A 130 1.16 -6.59 2.83
CA GLN A 130 1.20 -5.18 2.47
C GLN A 130 0.63 -4.37 3.65
N TYR A 131 1.42 -3.42 4.15
CA TYR A 131 1.03 -2.57 5.28
C TYR A 131 0.58 -1.21 4.80
N CYS A 132 1.42 -0.47 4.05
CA CYS A 132 1.08 0.87 3.57
C CYS A 132 1.78 1.17 2.24
N ILE A 133 1.15 1.98 1.39
CA ILE A 133 1.71 2.53 0.15
C ILE A 133 1.55 4.04 0.17
N THR A 134 2.63 4.78 -0.05
CA THR A 134 2.59 6.25 -0.18
C THR A 134 3.60 6.75 -1.19
N ALA A 135 3.28 7.83 -1.90
CA ALA A 135 4.29 8.57 -2.66
C ALA A 135 5.28 9.23 -1.68
N ILE A 136 6.57 9.18 -2.01
CA ILE A 136 7.62 9.87 -1.25
C ILE A 136 7.67 11.29 -1.79
N LYS A 137 7.35 12.26 -0.93
CA LYS A 137 7.46 13.67 -1.27
C LYS A 137 8.96 13.98 -1.40
N THR A 138 9.43 14.18 -2.63
CA THR A 138 10.70 14.85 -2.93
C THR A 138 10.58 16.33 -2.63
#